data_AF-A0A285LZV2-F1
#
_entry.id   AF-A0A285LZV2-F1
#
_cell.length_a   1.000
_cell.length_b   1.000
_cell.length_c   1.000
_cell.angle_alpha   90.00
_cell.angle_beta   90.00
_cell.angle_gamma   90.00
#
_symmetry.space_group_name_H-M   'P 1'
#
loop_
_entity.id
_entity.type
_entity.pdbx_description
1 polymer ?
#
loop_
_entity_poly.entity_id
_entity_poly.type
_entity_poly.pdbx_seq_one_letter_code
_entity_poly.pdbx_strand_id
1 'polypeptide(L)' 'MATESRSFLSRISPTQWAALALTVLAVVFVFENRTKVTIEFLLISVQSPMWLILLVMFAVGWIAGVLTMRKRR' A
#
# COMPACT_ATOMS: atom_id res chain seq x y z
N MET A 1 -34.63 -3.80 -25.43
CA MET A 1 -34.15 -5.09 -24.88
C MET A 1 -32.92 -4.79 -24.04
N ALA A 2 -33.06 -4.95 -22.73
CA ALA A 2 -32.08 -4.46 -21.75
C ALA A 2 -31.12 -5.58 -21.31
N THR A 3 -29.85 -5.18 -21.14
CA THR A 3 -28.89 -5.71 -20.15
C THR A 3 -28.12 -6.99 -20.51
N GLU A 4 -27.18 -6.89 -21.45
CA GLU A 4 -25.95 -7.71 -21.43
C GLU A 4 -24.84 -6.96 -20.68
N SER A 5 -24.88 -7.01 -19.35
CA SER A 5 -23.80 -6.48 -18.48
C SER A 5 -23.53 -7.43 -17.32
N ARG A 6 -23.57 -8.74 -17.56
CA ARG A 6 -23.35 -9.75 -16.52
C ARG A 6 -22.44 -10.89 -16.99
N SER A 7 -21.19 -10.59 -17.35
CA SER A 7 -20.20 -11.66 -17.54
C SER A 7 -18.72 -11.24 -17.40
N PHE A 8 -18.39 -9.94 -17.33
CA PHE A 8 -17.00 -9.52 -17.11
C PHE A 8 -16.51 -9.71 -15.67
N LEU A 9 -17.42 -9.62 -14.69
CA LEU A 9 -17.10 -9.75 -13.26
C LEU A 9 -16.86 -11.20 -12.80
N SER A 10 -17.38 -12.20 -13.52
CA SER A 10 -17.25 -13.63 -13.17
C SER A 10 -15.93 -14.26 -13.61
N ARG A 11 -15.15 -13.59 -14.47
CA ARG A 11 -13.80 -14.02 -14.89
C ARG A 11 -12.69 -13.52 -13.96
N ILE A 12 -13.03 -12.71 -12.97
CA ILE A 12 -12.06 -12.11 -12.05
C ILE A 12 -11.80 -13.12 -10.93
N SER A 13 -10.56 -13.60 -10.85
CA SER A 13 -10.11 -14.49 -9.78
C SER A 13 -10.23 -13.81 -8.40
N PRO A 14 -10.40 -14.58 -7.31
CA PRO A 14 -10.46 -14.02 -5.96
C PRO A 14 -9.25 -13.15 -5.59
N THR A 15 -8.07 -13.49 -6.13
CA THR A 15 -6.84 -12.72 -5.93
C THR A 15 -6.90 -11.35 -6.61
N GLN A 16 -7.52 -11.24 -7.79
CA GLN A 16 -7.70 -9.95 -8.46
C GLN A 16 -8.70 -9.05 -7.70
N TRP A 17 -9.76 -9.63 -7.12
CA TRP A 17 -10.66 -8.90 -6.23
C TRP A 17 -9.97 -8.41 -4.97
N ALA A 18 -9.13 -9.25 -4.35
CA ALA A 18 -8.33 -8.86 -3.21
C ALA A 18 -7.33 -7.74 -3.57
N ALA A 19 -6.65 -7.85 -4.72
CA ALA A 19 -5.74 -6.81 -5.20
C ALA A 19 -6.47 -5.48 -5.44
N LEU A 20 -7.68 -5.52 -6.02
CA LEU A 20 -8.51 -4.34 -6.22
C LEU A 20 -8.91 -3.71 -4.88
N ALA A 21 -9.39 -4.51 -3.93
CA ALA A 21 -9.78 -4.05 -2.61
C ALA A 21 -8.59 -3.41 -1.86
N LEU A 22 -7.43 -4.05 -1.88
CA LEU A 22 -6.19 -3.51 -1.31
C LEU A 22 -5.76 -2.21 -1.99
N THR A 23 -5.92 -2.10 -3.30
CA THR A 23 -5.61 -0.87 -4.05
C THR A 23 -6.53 0.27 -3.61
N VAL A 24 -7.83 0.02 -3.53
CA VAL A 24 -8.80 1.03 -3.04
C VAL A 24 -8.48 1.44 -1.61
N LEU A 25 -8.20 0.48 -0.73
CA LEU A 25 -7.81 0.74 0.66
C LEU A 25 -6.54 1.60 0.72
N ALA A 26 -5.52 1.29 -0.09
CA ALA A 26 -4.29 2.07 -0.14
C ALA A 26 -4.54 3.51 -0.62
N VAL A 27 -5.40 3.71 -1.62
CA VAL A 27 -5.80 5.04 -2.08
C VAL A 27 -6.48 5.82 -0.95
N VAL A 28 -7.51 5.24 -0.31
CA VAL A 28 -8.20 5.87 0.83
C VAL A 28 -7.21 6.20 1.94
N PHE A 29 -6.32 5.27 2.28
CA PHE A 29 -5.29 5.45 3.28
C PHE A 29 -4.39 6.65 2.97
N VAL A 30 -3.95 6.81 1.72
CA VAL A 30 -3.17 7.97 1.28
C VAL A 30 -3.98 9.26 1.46
N PHE A 31 -5.25 9.27 1.03
CA PHE A 31 -6.11 10.46 1.07
C PHE A 31 -6.44 10.92 2.51
N GLU A 32 -6.80 9.98 3.39
CA GLU A 32 -7.12 10.24 4.80
C GLU A 32 -5.88 10.70 5.58
N ASN A 33 -4.72 10.10 5.33
CA ASN A 33 -3.51 10.32 6.14
C ASN A 33 -2.58 11.39 5.54
N ARG A 34 -3.12 12.36 4.79
CA ARG A 34 -2.34 13.48 4.23
C ARG A 34 -1.96 14.54 5.25
N THR A 35 -2.56 14.50 6.43
CA THR A 35 -2.25 15.42 7.52
C THR A 35 -0.77 15.36 7.84
N LYS A 36 -0.12 16.53 7.84
CA LYS A 36 1.30 16.65 8.12
C LYS A 36 1.53 16.41 9.60
N VAL A 37 2.35 15.43 9.91
CA VAL A 37 2.87 15.17 11.26
C VAL A 37 4.34 15.54 11.31
N THR A 38 4.74 16.19 12.38
CA THR A 38 6.15 16.46 12.67
C THR A 38 6.76 15.21 13.28
N ILE A 39 7.79 14.68 12.66
CA ILE A 39 8.52 13.51 13.15
C ILE A 39 9.95 13.94 13.43
N GLU A 40 10.44 13.59 14.61
CA GLU A 40 11.83 13.80 15.00
C GLU A 40 12.67 12.61 14.53
N PHE A 41 13.56 12.84 13.57
CA PHE A 41 14.46 11.83 13.05
C PHE A 41 15.91 12.22 13.30
N LEU A 42 16.56 11.55 14.25
CA LEU A 42 18.00 11.71 14.55
C LEU A 42 18.41 13.20 14.68
N LEU A 43 17.65 14.00 15.43
CA LEU A 43 17.83 15.45 15.66
C LEU A 43 17.29 16.38 14.56
N ILE A 44 16.63 15.85 13.54
CA ILE A 44 16.03 16.63 12.46
C ILE A 44 14.51 16.49 12.52
N SER A 45 13.82 17.61 12.65
CA SER A 45 12.36 17.66 12.59
C SER A 45 11.89 17.69 11.13
N VAL A 46 11.18 16.65 10.72
CA VAL A 46 10.66 16.52 9.35
C VAL A 46 9.14 16.52 9.40
N GLN A 47 8.52 17.52 8.77
CA GLN A 47 7.08 17.48 8.50
C GLN A 47 6.82 16.61 7.28
N SER A 48 6.09 15.53 7.48
CA SER A 48 5.73 14.63 6.40
C SER A 48 4.30 14.10 6.57
N PRO A 49 3.64 13.71 5.48
CA PRO A 49 2.42 12.94 5.56
C PRO A 49 2.71 11.58 6.20
N MET A 50 1.86 11.14 7.12
CA MET A 50 2.04 9.87 7.82
C MET A 50 2.16 8.67 6.86
N TRP A 51 1.34 8.66 5.79
CA TRP A 51 1.35 7.56 4.81
C TRP A 51 2.70 7.37 4.13
N LEU A 52 3.44 8.47 3.89
CA LEU A 52 4.75 8.44 3.24
C LEU A 52 5.75 7.69 4.11
N ILE A 53 5.74 7.98 5.41
CA ILE A 53 6.68 7.43 6.38
C ILE A 53 6.44 5.93 6.56
N LEU A 54 5.18 5.52 6.67
CA LEU A 54 4.81 4.11 6.75
C LEU A 54 5.22 3.35 5.49
N LEU A 55 5.06 3.95 4.31
CA LEU A 55 5.49 3.36 3.04
C LEU A 55 7.02 3.20 2.97
N VAL A 56 7.78 4.20 3.42
CA VAL A 56 9.24 4.14 3.51
C VAL A 56 9.68 3.04 4.48
N MET A 57 9.10 2.98 5.68
CA MET A 57 9.42 1.93 6.65
C MET A 57 9.09 0.53 6.14
N PHE A 58 7.94 0.37 5.48
CA PHE A 58 7.57 -0.88 4.83
C PHE A 58 8.60 -1.29 3.77
N ALA A 59 9.03 -0.36 2.90
CA ALA A 59 10.03 -0.63 1.89
C ALA A 59 11.38 -1.04 2.49
N VAL A 60 11.83 -0.37 3.55
CA VAL A 60 13.06 -0.73 4.28
C VAL A 60 12.97 -2.15 4.86
N GLY A 61 11.87 -2.47 5.55
CA GLY A 61 11.63 -3.81 6.10
C GLY A 61 11.55 -4.88 5.02
N TRP A 62 10.89 -4.60 3.90
CA TRP A 62 10.82 -5.49 2.74
C TRP A 62 12.19 -5.77 2.15
N ILE A 63 13.00 -4.73 1.91
CA ILE A 63 14.37 -4.86 1.39
C ILE A 63 15.22 -5.71 2.35
N ALA A 64 15.16 -5.42 3.66
CA ALA A 64 15.86 -6.21 4.67
C ALA A 64 15.42 -7.68 4.67
N GLY A 65 14.11 -7.93 4.56
CA GLY A 65 13.54 -9.29 4.44
C GLY A 65 14.03 -10.02 3.20
N VAL A 66 13.99 -9.39 2.03
CA VAL A 66 14.48 -9.97 0.77
C VAL A 66 15.98 -10.27 0.85
N LEU A 67 16.79 -9.35 1.36
CA LEU A 67 18.24 -9.54 1.50
C LEU A 67 18.59 -10.67 2.49
N THR A 68 17.85 -10.79 3.60
CA THR A 68 18.06 -11.88 4.58
C THR A 68 17.58 -13.24 4.07
N MET A 69 16.44 -13.30 3.36
CA MET A 69 15.94 -14.52 2.72
C MET A 69 16.86 -15.01 1.60
N ARG A 70 17.46 -14.10 0.82
CA ARG A 70 18.43 -14.44 -0.23
C ARG A 70 19.67 -15.16 0.33
N LYS A 71 19.99 -14.96 1.60
CA LYS A 71 21.14 -15.60 2.27
C LYS A 71 20.84 -17.01 2.80
N ARG A 72 19.58 -17.44 2.78
CA ARG A 72 19.10 -18.73 3.31
C ARG A 72 18.84 -19.79 2.23
N ARG A 73 18.89 -19.42 0.95
CA ARG A 73 18.97 -20.35 -0.19
C ARG A 73 20.43 -20.51 -0.58
#